data_AF-A0A7C2CKG5-F1
#
_entry.id   AF-A0A7C2CKG5-F1
#
_cell.length_a   1.000
_cell.length_b   1.000
_cell.length_c   1.000
_cell.angle_alpha   90.00
_cell.angle_beta   90.00
_cell.angle_gamma   90.00
#
_symmetry.space_group_name_H-M   'P 1'
#
loop_
_entity.id
_entity.type
_entity.pdbx_description
1 polymer ?
#
loop_
_entity_poly.entity_id
_entity_poly.type
_entity_poly.pdbx_seq_one_letter_code
_entity_poly.pdbx_strand_id
1 'polypeptide(L)'
;MFCLKDIRAEMKNKIYKTGSKDKNKISKKIREKNDDLAIGNLKRPGLTGKEKIRLVLTLVLWLASAIEGSDGKEVRPDSSRAFFSPVAKISSSSILRTRIRPENNLEKASAGIKFSGSASSLTEKIDDLLRREKITVALIDSGLGGLSLMAEAASRLEKIKFYREVNLVFFNALFSTEGGYNALPTREARLEMFDRVLTSLEKKIQPDLILIACNTLSTLYPSTQFARKARIPVLNIVKPGVDLLRKKLEEEPLSVAIIFATPITISEDTHRQLLLKEGFTANRFITQACPELEIFIEKDPEGEETALLISAFLTEALARIPEPWPPVILSLNCTHYGYSLALWERAARENNLPFIIINPNSSLIDLWLKPDARPRFPRTAIKAICLSRVPIEEKRKQALASFLRKISHLVAEALLNYKFDPGLF
;
A
#
# COMPACT_ATOMS: atom_id res chain seq x y z
N MET A 1 36.15 5.19 -24.21
CA MET A 1 34.73 5.46 -24.48
C MET A 1 34.34 4.65 -25.72
N PHE A 2 33.82 3.43 -25.54
CA PHE A 2 33.39 2.59 -26.67
C PHE A 2 31.95 2.94 -27.04
N CYS A 3 31.71 3.24 -28.32
CA CYS A 3 30.40 3.64 -28.83
C CYS A 3 29.45 2.43 -28.84
N LEU A 4 28.33 2.54 -28.11
CA LEU A 4 27.27 1.52 -27.99
C LEU A 4 26.65 1.09 -29.33
N LYS A 5 26.91 1.83 -30.42
CA LYS A 5 26.46 1.46 -31.78
C LYS A 5 27.28 0.32 -32.39
N ASP A 6 28.58 0.23 -32.11
CA ASP A 6 29.47 -0.75 -32.74
C ASP A 6 29.29 -2.15 -32.15
N ILE A 7 29.04 -2.22 -30.84
CA ILE A 7 28.68 -3.45 -30.12
C ILE A 7 27.36 -4.04 -30.67
N ARG A 8 26.42 -3.17 -31.07
CA ARG A 8 25.10 -3.58 -31.58
C ARG A 8 25.17 -4.23 -32.97
N ALA A 9 26.12 -3.80 -33.81
CA ALA A 9 26.35 -4.33 -35.15
C ALA A 9 27.06 -5.70 -35.11
N GLU A 10 28.07 -5.84 -34.25
CA GLU A 10 28.82 -7.09 -34.09
C GLU A 10 27.96 -8.20 -33.44
N MET A 11 27.04 -7.83 -32.55
CA MET A 11 26.14 -8.77 -31.86
C MET A 11 24.96 -9.26 -32.72
N LYS A 12 24.41 -8.42 -33.60
CA LYS A 12 23.34 -8.84 -34.55
C LYS A 12 23.83 -9.95 -35.49
N ASN A 13 25.08 -9.89 -35.92
CA ASN A 13 25.68 -10.89 -36.81
C ASN A 13 25.92 -12.25 -36.12
N LYS A 14 26.14 -12.28 -34.80
CA LYS A 14 26.28 -13.54 -34.03
C LYS A 14 24.94 -14.23 -33.79
N ILE A 15 23.87 -13.47 -33.51
CA ILE A 15 22.54 -14.02 -33.21
C ILE A 15 21.86 -14.60 -34.46
N TYR A 16 22.17 -14.08 -35.65
CA TYR A 16 21.62 -14.58 -36.92
C TYR A 16 22.19 -15.92 -37.38
N LYS A 17 23.27 -16.43 -36.77
CA LYS A 17 23.97 -17.65 -37.21
C LYS A 17 23.81 -18.87 -36.30
N THR A 18 23.07 -18.78 -35.19
CA THR A 18 22.97 -19.89 -34.21
C THR A 18 21.53 -20.33 -33.94
N GLY A 19 21.30 -21.64 -33.98
CA GLY A 19 19.99 -22.28 -33.90
C GLY A 19 19.24 -22.09 -32.57
N SER A 20 17.94 -22.39 -32.61
CA SER A 20 16.90 -22.06 -31.62
C SER A 20 17.22 -22.39 -30.15
N LYS A 21 17.97 -23.48 -29.85
CA LYS A 21 18.30 -23.86 -28.46
C LYS A 21 19.34 -22.95 -27.77
N ASP A 22 20.17 -22.23 -28.52
CA ASP A 22 21.17 -21.32 -27.93
C ASP A 22 20.64 -19.91 -27.66
N LYS A 23 19.51 -19.52 -28.26
CA LYS A 23 18.93 -18.18 -28.10
C LYS A 23 18.47 -17.90 -26.67
N ASN A 24 17.90 -18.89 -25.98
CA ASN A 24 17.45 -18.77 -24.59
C ASN A 24 18.62 -18.71 -23.58
N LYS A 25 19.74 -19.35 -23.90
CA LYS A 25 20.94 -19.35 -23.04
C LYS A 25 21.72 -18.04 -23.19
N ILE A 26 21.75 -17.49 -24.40
CA ILE A 26 22.35 -16.19 -24.71
C ILE A 26 21.47 -15.05 -24.16
N SER A 27 20.14 -15.10 -24.31
CA SER A 27 19.25 -14.08 -23.74
C SER A 27 19.30 -14.05 -22.21
N LYS A 28 19.38 -15.23 -21.56
CA LYS A 28 19.57 -15.34 -20.11
C LYS A 28 20.91 -14.75 -19.65
N LYS A 29 22.02 -15.07 -20.33
CA LYS A 29 23.34 -14.47 -20.03
C LYS A 29 23.39 -12.96 -20.30
N ILE A 30 22.64 -12.47 -21.30
CA ILE A 30 22.53 -11.04 -21.59
C ILE A 30 21.74 -10.32 -20.49
N ARG A 31 20.68 -10.96 -19.97
CA ARG A 31 19.88 -10.42 -18.87
C ARG A 31 20.69 -10.35 -17.58
N GLU A 32 21.34 -11.45 -17.19
CA GLU A 32 22.22 -11.52 -16.01
C GLU A 32 23.35 -10.47 -16.08
N LYS A 33 24.02 -10.33 -17.24
CA LYS A 33 25.12 -9.38 -17.41
C LYS A 33 24.66 -7.91 -17.44
N ASN A 34 23.42 -7.65 -17.90
CA ASN A 34 22.83 -6.32 -17.90
C ASN A 34 22.28 -5.93 -16.52
N ASP A 35 21.75 -6.90 -15.75
CA ASP A 35 21.35 -6.70 -14.36
C ASP A 35 22.58 -6.37 -13.50
N ASP A 36 23.70 -7.07 -13.70
CA ASP A 36 24.98 -6.76 -13.05
C ASP A 36 25.50 -5.35 -13.42
N LEU A 37 25.37 -4.93 -14.67
CA LEU A 37 25.75 -3.59 -15.15
C LEU A 37 24.81 -2.49 -14.63
N ALA A 38 23.51 -2.76 -14.50
CA ALA A 38 22.52 -1.83 -13.95
C ALA A 38 22.75 -1.62 -12.44
N ILE A 39 22.95 -2.70 -11.70
CA ILE A 39 23.29 -2.68 -10.27
C ILE A 39 24.65 -1.99 -10.04
N GLY A 40 25.64 -2.25 -10.90
CA GLY A 40 26.95 -1.60 -10.85
C GLY A 40 26.91 -0.09 -11.14
N ASN A 41 26.02 0.37 -12.02
CA ASN A 41 25.86 1.79 -12.34
C ASN A 41 25.09 2.57 -11.27
N LEU A 42 24.14 1.94 -10.57
CA LEU A 42 23.42 2.54 -9.43
C LEU A 42 24.31 2.71 -8.18
N LYS A 43 25.34 1.86 -8.03
CA LYS A 43 26.30 1.89 -6.91
C LYS A 43 27.51 2.81 -7.11
N ARG A 44 27.58 3.60 -8.20
CA ARG A 44 28.72 4.50 -8.43
C ARG A 44 28.74 5.67 -7.43
N PRO A 45 29.85 5.91 -6.71
CA PRO A 45 30.03 7.13 -5.94
C PRO A 45 30.07 8.34 -6.87
N GLY A 46 29.33 9.41 -6.55
CA GLY A 46 29.40 10.70 -7.26
C GLY A 46 28.16 11.14 -8.05
N LEU A 47 27.12 10.31 -8.16
CA LEU A 47 25.86 10.72 -8.80
C LEU A 47 24.98 11.51 -7.84
N THR A 48 24.51 12.67 -8.30
CA THR A 48 23.49 13.48 -7.61
C THR A 48 22.14 12.74 -7.55
N GLY A 49 21.27 13.10 -6.61
CA GLY A 49 19.94 12.49 -6.48
C GLY A 49 19.16 12.48 -7.80
N LYS A 50 19.19 13.59 -8.54
CA LYS A 50 18.60 13.74 -9.88
C LYS A 50 19.13 12.76 -10.93
N GLU A 51 20.42 12.45 -10.90
CA GLU A 51 21.02 11.53 -11.87
C GLU A 51 20.66 10.08 -11.55
N LYS A 52 20.59 9.71 -10.27
CA LYS A 52 20.06 8.41 -9.83
C LYS A 52 18.58 8.25 -10.21
N ILE A 53 17.76 9.28 -9.95
CA ILE A 53 16.33 9.34 -10.35
C ILE A 53 16.18 9.09 -11.86
N ARG A 54 16.98 9.77 -12.68
CA ARG A 54 16.94 9.65 -14.15
C ARG A 54 17.37 8.27 -14.64
N LEU A 55 18.37 7.65 -14.01
CA LEU A 55 18.84 6.29 -14.30
C LEU A 55 17.76 5.25 -13.97
N VAL A 56 17.12 5.34 -12.80
CA VAL A 56 16.03 4.43 -12.40
C VAL A 56 14.85 4.55 -13.34
N LEU A 57 14.38 5.76 -13.65
CA LEU A 57 13.26 5.98 -14.58
C LEU A 57 13.56 5.41 -15.97
N THR A 58 14.79 5.57 -16.46
CA THR A 58 15.23 5.01 -17.75
C THR A 58 15.25 3.48 -17.72
N LEU A 59 15.67 2.89 -16.60
CA LEU A 59 15.70 1.44 -16.42
C LEU A 59 14.28 0.83 -16.36
N VAL A 60 13.35 1.49 -15.64
CA VAL A 60 11.95 1.08 -15.56
C VAL A 60 11.28 1.13 -16.94
N LEU A 61 11.48 2.21 -17.70
CA LEU A 61 10.98 2.34 -19.07
C LEU A 61 11.58 1.28 -20.01
N TRP A 62 12.87 0.97 -19.85
CA TRP A 62 13.53 -0.06 -20.64
C TRP A 62 13.00 -1.47 -20.32
N LEU A 63 12.82 -1.80 -19.04
CA LEU A 63 12.23 -3.06 -18.59
C LEU A 63 10.78 -3.23 -19.09
N ALA A 64 9.99 -2.17 -19.07
CA ALA A 64 8.63 -2.17 -19.63
C ALA A 64 8.64 -2.49 -21.14
N SER A 65 9.59 -1.92 -21.91
CA SER A 65 9.71 -2.19 -23.35
C SER A 65 10.20 -3.61 -23.69
N ALA A 66 10.91 -4.27 -22.76
CA ALA A 66 11.41 -5.62 -22.95
C ALA A 66 10.35 -6.72 -22.69
N ILE A 67 9.25 -6.36 -22.02
CA ILE A 67 8.10 -7.23 -21.76
C ILE A 67 7.17 -7.26 -22.98
N GLU A 68 7.10 -6.19 -23.78
CA GLU A 68 6.36 -6.12 -25.04
C GLU A 68 7.18 -6.70 -26.22
N GLY A 69 7.44 -8.01 -26.18
CA GLY A 69 7.87 -8.74 -27.38
C GLY A 69 6.69 -9.02 -28.30
N SER A 70 6.67 -8.42 -29.50
CA SER A 70 5.78 -8.87 -30.58
C SER A 70 6.55 -9.15 -31.87
N ASP A 71 6.11 -10.22 -32.51
CA ASP A 71 6.76 -11.00 -33.55
C ASP A 71 7.09 -10.24 -34.84
N GLY A 72 8.18 -10.68 -35.48
CA GLY A 72 8.60 -10.22 -36.79
C GLY A 72 7.65 -10.65 -37.92
N LYS A 73 7.37 -9.72 -38.83
CA LYS A 73 7.15 -10.00 -40.25
C LYS A 73 7.91 -8.99 -41.09
N GLU A 74 8.85 -9.50 -41.90
CA GLU A 74 9.44 -8.76 -43.02
C GLU A 74 8.40 -8.62 -44.15
N VAL A 75 8.33 -7.44 -44.76
CA VAL A 75 7.66 -7.21 -46.04
C VAL A 75 8.70 -6.60 -47.00
N ARG A 76 8.95 -7.26 -48.13
CA ARG A 76 9.66 -6.71 -49.29
C ARG A 76 8.66 -6.03 -50.25
N PRO A 77 9.07 -5.02 -51.04
CA PRO A 77 8.15 -4.16 -51.78
C PRO A 77 7.82 -4.72 -53.17
N ASP A 78 6.57 -4.59 -53.60
CA ASP A 78 6.22 -4.66 -55.02
C ASP A 78 5.30 -3.48 -55.41
N SER A 79 5.61 -2.93 -56.57
CA SER A 79 5.13 -1.70 -57.15
C SER A 79 3.95 -1.97 -58.07
N SER A 80 2.72 -1.67 -57.63
CA SER A 80 1.69 -0.99 -58.42
C SER A 80 0.30 -1.13 -57.79
N ARG A 81 -0.39 0.03 -57.71
CA ARG A 81 -1.82 0.24 -57.45
C ARG A 81 -2.34 0.20 -55.99
N ALA A 82 -2.50 1.45 -55.52
CA ALA A 82 -3.69 2.01 -54.89
C ALA A 82 -4.04 1.58 -53.46
N PHE A 83 -3.62 2.39 -52.48
CA PHE A 83 -4.44 2.80 -51.34
C PHE A 83 -3.97 4.17 -50.83
N PHE A 84 -4.93 5.05 -50.56
CA PHE A 84 -4.73 6.37 -49.95
C PHE A 84 -3.89 6.27 -48.67
N SER A 85 -2.90 7.15 -48.54
CA SER A 85 -2.12 7.32 -47.30
C SER A 85 -3.03 7.72 -46.14
N PRO A 86 -2.81 7.18 -44.93
CA PRO A 86 -3.09 7.91 -43.70
C PRO A 86 -1.78 8.14 -42.93
N VAL A 87 -0.84 8.89 -43.51
CA VAL A 87 0.13 9.67 -42.72
C VAL A 87 -0.52 11.03 -42.42
N ALA A 88 -1.61 10.98 -41.67
CA ALA A 88 -2.33 12.14 -41.13
C ALA A 88 -3.31 11.66 -40.05
N LYS A 89 -2.78 11.23 -38.89
CA LYS A 89 -3.39 11.24 -37.56
C LYS A 89 -2.51 10.41 -36.62
N ILE A 90 -1.45 11.03 -36.10
CA ILE A 90 -1.13 11.08 -34.67
C ILE A 90 -0.48 12.45 -34.53
N SER A 91 -1.36 13.43 -34.31
CA SER A 91 -1.01 14.79 -33.96
C SER A 91 -0.26 14.78 -32.64
N SER A 92 0.79 15.60 -32.58
CA SER A 92 1.53 16.06 -31.41
C SER A 92 0.64 16.80 -30.39
N SER A 93 -0.39 16.12 -29.86
CA SER A 93 -1.36 16.67 -28.92
C SER A 93 -1.76 15.70 -27.78
N SER A 94 -0.99 14.65 -27.50
CA SER A 94 -1.31 13.69 -26.42
C SER A 94 -0.21 13.47 -25.38
N ILE A 95 0.88 14.25 -25.43
CA ILE A 95 1.94 14.26 -24.40
C ILE A 95 2.27 15.71 -24.04
N LEU A 96 1.26 16.48 -23.61
CA LEU A 96 1.38 17.75 -22.88
C LEU A 96 -0.03 18.35 -22.72
N ARG A 97 -0.74 17.92 -21.67
CA ARG A 97 -1.77 18.65 -20.90
C ARG A 97 -2.63 17.65 -20.13
N THR A 98 -2.08 17.12 -19.04
CA THR A 98 -2.84 17.03 -17.80
C THR A 98 -2.33 18.14 -16.89
N ARG A 99 -2.55 19.39 -17.32
CA ARG A 99 -2.86 20.44 -16.36
C ARG A 99 -4.21 20.03 -15.78
N ILE A 100 -4.19 19.21 -14.73
CA ILE A 100 -5.32 19.15 -13.82
C ILE A 100 -5.35 20.56 -13.24
N ARG A 101 -6.18 21.42 -13.81
CA ARG A 101 -6.66 22.58 -13.07
C ARG A 101 -7.33 21.97 -11.83
N PRO A 102 -6.99 22.38 -10.61
CA PRO A 102 -7.86 22.09 -9.49
C PRO A 102 -9.18 22.76 -9.83
N GLU A 103 -10.17 21.99 -10.27
CA GLU A 103 -11.53 22.43 -10.10
C GLU A 103 -11.70 22.59 -8.59
N ASN A 104 -11.86 23.83 -8.15
CA ASN A 104 -12.32 24.18 -6.81
C ASN A 104 -13.72 23.60 -6.63
N ASN A 105 -13.82 22.29 -6.44
CA ASN A 105 -15.03 21.60 -6.03
C ASN A 105 -15.14 21.65 -4.49
N LEU A 106 -15.12 22.88 -3.95
CA LEU A 106 -15.47 23.15 -2.55
C LEU A 106 -16.90 22.70 -2.23
N GLU A 107 -17.78 22.64 -3.23
CA GLU A 107 -19.20 22.28 -3.05
C GLU A 107 -19.52 20.78 -3.18
N LYS A 108 -18.67 19.97 -3.84
CA LYS A 108 -18.89 18.50 -3.91
C LYS A 108 -18.25 17.73 -2.74
N ALA A 109 -17.20 18.27 -2.12
CA ALA A 109 -16.55 17.67 -0.95
C ALA A 109 -17.27 18.00 0.38
N SER A 110 -18.08 19.06 0.42
CA SER A 110 -18.90 19.44 1.58
C SER A 110 -20.22 18.65 1.68
N ALA A 111 -20.68 18.05 0.59
CA ALA A 111 -21.92 17.25 0.55
C ALA A 111 -21.77 15.81 1.12
N GLY A 112 -20.55 15.36 1.46
CA GLY A 112 -20.28 13.98 1.87
C GLY A 112 -19.82 13.76 3.31
N ILE A 113 -19.51 14.82 4.06
CA ILE A 113 -19.04 14.70 5.46
C ILE A 113 -20.14 15.21 6.39
N LYS A 114 -21.27 14.50 6.41
CA LYS A 114 -22.07 14.44 7.63
C LYS A 114 -21.65 13.16 8.33
N PHE A 115 -20.83 13.29 9.39
CA PHE A 115 -20.72 12.24 10.40
C PHE A 115 -22.13 12.00 10.94
N SER A 116 -22.83 10.99 10.42
CA SER A 116 -24.23 10.72 10.78
C SER A 116 -24.37 9.99 12.12
N GLY A 117 -23.27 9.79 12.84
CA GLY A 117 -23.26 9.46 14.27
C GLY A 117 -22.59 10.59 15.03
N SER A 118 -23.22 11.09 16.08
CA SER A 118 -22.57 12.07 16.95
C SER A 118 -21.33 11.43 17.59
N ALA A 119 -20.23 12.18 17.70
CA ALA A 119 -19.03 11.73 18.41
C ALA A 119 -19.34 11.30 19.86
N SER A 120 -20.39 11.87 20.47
CA SER A 120 -20.90 11.44 21.77
C SER A 120 -21.41 10.00 21.75
N SER A 121 -22.15 9.58 20.72
CA SER A 121 -22.68 8.21 20.61
C SER A 121 -21.59 7.16 20.41
N LEU A 122 -20.53 7.47 19.66
CA LEU A 122 -19.40 6.54 19.52
C LEU A 122 -18.62 6.41 20.83
N THR A 123 -18.38 7.53 21.52
CA THR A 123 -17.67 7.53 22.81
C THR A 123 -18.43 6.69 23.85
N GLU A 124 -19.74 6.87 23.95
CA GLU A 124 -20.60 6.07 24.85
C GLU A 124 -20.53 4.56 24.53
N LYS A 125 -20.55 4.19 23.25
CA LYS A 125 -20.41 2.78 22.83
C LYS A 125 -19.04 2.20 23.22
N ILE A 126 -17.97 2.97 23.04
CA ILE A 126 -16.62 2.54 23.47
C ILE A 126 -16.56 2.40 24.99
N ASP A 127 -17.14 3.33 25.75
CA ASP A 127 -17.17 3.26 27.22
C ASP A 127 -18.00 2.07 27.75
N ASP A 128 -19.06 1.67 27.04
CA ASP A 128 -19.76 0.41 27.30
C ASP A 128 -18.86 -0.81 27.06
N LEU A 129 -18.17 -0.85 25.92
CA LEU A 129 -17.22 -1.92 25.60
C LEU A 129 -16.09 -2.05 26.62
N LEU A 130 -15.61 -0.94 27.16
CA LEU A 130 -14.58 -0.95 28.20
C LEU A 130 -15.08 -1.53 29.52
N ARG A 131 -16.39 -1.57 29.78
CA ARG A 131 -16.95 -2.17 31.00
C ARG A 131 -17.11 -3.68 30.90
N ARG A 132 -17.23 -4.24 29.70
CA ARG A 132 -17.39 -5.69 29.48
C ARG A 132 -16.18 -6.47 29.99
N GLU A 133 -16.42 -7.71 30.44
CA GLU A 133 -15.35 -8.64 30.78
C GLU A 133 -14.92 -9.50 29.59
N LYS A 134 -15.85 -9.74 28.66
CA LYS A 134 -15.64 -10.56 27.47
C LYS A 134 -16.06 -9.78 26.25
N ILE A 135 -15.24 -9.82 25.21
CA ILE A 135 -15.54 -9.14 23.95
C ILE A 135 -15.03 -9.92 22.73
N THR A 136 -15.64 -9.64 21.58
CA THR A 136 -15.22 -10.08 20.26
C THR A 136 -14.90 -8.84 19.40
N VAL A 137 -13.67 -8.77 18.91
CA VAL A 137 -13.19 -7.66 18.08
C VAL A 137 -12.84 -8.18 16.70
N ALA A 138 -13.52 -7.65 15.68
CA ALA A 138 -13.23 -7.96 14.29
C ALA A 138 -12.29 -6.91 13.69
N LEU A 139 -11.16 -7.34 13.15
CA LEU A 139 -10.26 -6.52 12.36
C LEU A 139 -10.47 -6.85 10.88
N ILE A 140 -10.77 -5.84 10.07
CA ILE A 140 -11.02 -5.98 8.64
C ILE A 140 -9.96 -5.25 7.82
N ASP A 141 -9.40 -5.95 6.83
CA ASP A 141 -8.40 -5.42 5.90
C ASP A 141 -8.67 -5.96 4.49
N SER A 142 -8.29 -5.23 3.44
CA SER A 142 -8.46 -5.66 2.04
C SER A 142 -7.40 -6.65 1.57
N GLY A 143 -6.41 -6.95 2.40
CA GLY A 143 -5.41 -8.00 2.22
C GLY A 143 -4.98 -8.54 3.58
N LEU A 144 -3.70 -8.88 3.74
CA LEU A 144 -3.18 -9.48 4.98
C LEU A 144 -2.42 -8.51 5.88
N GLY A 145 -2.21 -7.26 5.46
CA GLY A 145 -1.40 -6.28 6.19
C GLY A 145 -1.92 -5.98 7.59
N GLY A 146 -3.24 -5.94 7.78
CA GLY A 146 -3.88 -5.68 9.08
C GLY A 146 -3.62 -6.74 10.15
N LEU A 147 -3.06 -7.90 9.81
CA LEU A 147 -2.64 -8.91 10.79
C LEU A 147 -1.55 -8.38 11.72
N SER A 148 -0.71 -7.44 11.26
CA SER A 148 0.27 -6.76 12.12
C SER A 148 -0.39 -6.01 13.27
N LEU A 149 -1.52 -5.33 13.01
CA LEU A 149 -2.30 -4.63 14.03
C LEU A 149 -3.03 -5.61 14.96
N MET A 150 -3.52 -6.73 14.43
CA MET A 150 -4.10 -7.80 15.27
C MET A 150 -3.04 -8.38 16.21
N ALA A 151 -1.81 -8.60 15.73
CA ALA A 151 -0.70 -9.09 16.53
C ALA A 151 -0.30 -8.08 17.62
N GLU A 152 -0.27 -6.79 17.29
CA GLU A 152 -0.02 -5.73 18.27
C GLU A 152 -1.12 -5.69 19.34
N ALA A 153 -2.39 -5.72 18.92
CA ALA A 153 -3.53 -5.77 19.84
C ALA A 153 -3.46 -6.98 20.77
N ALA A 154 -3.16 -8.18 20.24
CA ALA A 154 -2.96 -9.38 21.05
C ALA A 154 -1.84 -9.20 22.08
N SER A 155 -0.66 -8.72 21.65
CA SER A 155 0.48 -8.47 22.54
C SER A 155 0.17 -7.46 23.65
N ARG A 156 -0.58 -6.40 23.34
CA ARG A 156 -0.99 -5.39 24.32
C ARG A 156 -2.03 -5.92 25.30
N LEU A 157 -3.01 -6.69 24.84
CA LEU A 157 -4.04 -7.31 25.67
C LEU A 157 -3.43 -8.24 26.74
N GLU A 158 -2.39 -9.00 26.39
CA GLU A 158 -1.67 -9.86 27.35
C GLU A 158 -1.04 -9.05 28.49
N LYS A 159 -0.58 -7.84 28.21
CA LYS A 159 0.09 -6.95 29.16
C LYS A 159 -0.90 -6.19 30.04
N ILE A 160 -1.93 -5.57 29.44
CA ILE A 160 -2.86 -4.70 30.17
C ILE A 160 -3.84 -5.49 31.04
N LYS A 161 -4.14 -6.75 30.70
CA LYS A 161 -5.01 -7.66 31.49
C LYS A 161 -6.37 -7.05 31.87
N PHE A 162 -6.92 -6.24 30.97
CA PHE A 162 -8.11 -5.44 31.20
C PHE A 162 -9.42 -6.22 30.97
N TYR A 163 -9.39 -7.21 30.08
CA TYR A 163 -10.51 -8.11 29.79
C TYR A 163 -10.25 -9.51 30.37
N ARG A 164 -11.31 -10.24 30.72
CA ARG A 164 -11.20 -11.66 31.09
C ARG A 164 -11.00 -12.52 29.85
N GLU A 165 -11.71 -12.24 28.77
CA GLU A 165 -11.66 -12.98 27.50
C GLU A 165 -11.77 -12.03 26.30
N VAL A 166 -10.92 -12.21 25.29
CA VAL A 166 -11.00 -11.47 24.02
C VAL A 166 -10.91 -12.43 22.84
N ASN A 167 -11.91 -12.38 21.96
CA ASN A 167 -11.89 -13.07 20.68
C ASN A 167 -11.50 -12.08 19.59
N LEU A 168 -10.30 -12.21 19.05
CA LEU A 168 -9.84 -11.44 17.91
C LEU A 168 -10.17 -12.21 16.62
N VAL A 169 -10.84 -11.55 15.68
CA VAL A 169 -11.21 -12.12 14.39
C VAL A 169 -10.61 -11.26 13.28
N PHE A 170 -9.63 -11.79 12.56
CA PHE A 170 -9.19 -11.16 11.32
C PHE A 170 -10.10 -11.58 10.16
N PHE A 171 -10.68 -10.59 9.49
CA PHE A 171 -11.63 -10.78 8.41
C PHE A 171 -11.03 -10.22 7.13
N ASN A 172 -10.46 -11.09 6.29
CA ASN A 172 -9.87 -10.69 5.02
C ASN A 172 -10.99 -10.32 4.03
N ALA A 173 -11.03 -9.05 3.62
CA ALA A 173 -11.98 -8.49 2.67
C ALA A 173 -11.53 -8.65 1.20
N LEU A 174 -10.41 -9.34 0.94
CA LEU A 174 -10.03 -9.73 -0.41
C LEU A 174 -11.07 -10.72 -0.97
N PHE A 175 -11.59 -10.42 -2.17
CA PHE A 175 -12.73 -11.14 -2.74
C PHE A 175 -12.39 -11.98 -3.98
N SER A 176 -11.22 -11.79 -4.59
CA SER A 176 -10.73 -12.54 -5.74
C SER A 176 -9.21 -12.75 -5.68
N THR A 177 -8.74 -13.86 -6.27
CA THR A 177 -7.32 -14.09 -6.54
C THR A 177 -6.78 -13.21 -7.66
N GLU A 178 -7.66 -12.71 -8.54
CA GLU A 178 -7.31 -11.89 -9.70
C GLU A 178 -7.13 -10.40 -9.35
N GLY A 179 -7.54 -9.98 -8.17
CA GLY A 179 -7.39 -8.60 -7.71
C GLY A 179 -8.32 -8.22 -6.56
N GLY A 180 -7.92 -7.20 -5.80
CA GLY A 180 -8.72 -6.62 -4.72
C GLY A 180 -9.48 -5.36 -5.15
N TYR A 181 -9.69 -4.45 -4.21
CA TYR A 181 -10.44 -3.21 -4.44
C TYR A 181 -9.84 -2.32 -5.54
N ASN A 182 -8.52 -2.35 -5.75
CA ASN A 182 -7.83 -1.63 -6.82
C ASN A 182 -8.27 -2.09 -8.22
N ALA A 183 -8.74 -3.34 -8.38
CA ALA A 183 -9.20 -3.88 -9.65
C ALA A 183 -10.67 -3.51 -9.97
N LEU A 184 -11.43 -2.97 -9.01
CA LEU A 184 -12.79 -2.54 -9.25
C LEU A 184 -12.81 -1.19 -10.00
N PRO A 185 -13.56 -1.08 -11.11
CA PRO A 185 -13.43 0.04 -12.05
C PRO A 185 -14.01 1.35 -11.52
N THR A 186 -15.00 1.30 -10.64
CA THR A 186 -15.73 2.47 -10.15
C THR A 186 -15.72 2.54 -8.62
N ARG A 187 -15.88 3.76 -8.10
CA ARG A 187 -15.99 3.98 -6.65
C ARG A 187 -17.25 3.32 -6.10
N GLU A 188 -18.34 3.35 -6.85
CA GLU A 188 -19.61 2.73 -6.50
C GLU A 188 -19.47 1.21 -6.35
N ALA A 189 -18.79 0.53 -7.29
CA ALA A 189 -18.52 -0.90 -7.18
C ALA A 189 -17.67 -1.24 -5.94
N ARG A 190 -16.70 -0.37 -5.60
CA ARG A 190 -15.91 -0.52 -4.37
C ARG A 190 -16.77 -0.39 -3.11
N LEU A 191 -17.69 0.59 -3.08
CA LEU A 191 -18.60 0.78 -1.96
C LEU A 191 -19.59 -0.38 -1.82
N GLU A 192 -20.19 -0.84 -2.92
CA GLU A 192 -21.10 -2.00 -2.92
C GLU A 192 -20.42 -3.27 -2.43
N MET A 193 -19.20 -3.54 -2.90
CA MET A 193 -18.42 -4.67 -2.42
C MET A 193 -18.14 -4.52 -0.91
N PHE A 194 -17.71 -3.34 -0.47
CA PHE A 194 -17.39 -3.14 0.94
C PHE A 194 -18.63 -3.26 1.85
N ASP A 195 -19.79 -2.78 1.40
CA ASP A 195 -21.08 -2.95 2.08
C ASP A 195 -21.44 -4.43 2.26
N ARG A 196 -21.23 -5.27 1.22
CA ARG A 196 -21.45 -6.72 1.31
C ARG A 196 -20.53 -7.36 2.34
N VAL A 197 -19.25 -7.01 2.32
CA VAL A 197 -18.25 -7.52 3.27
C VAL A 197 -18.62 -7.15 4.71
N LEU A 198 -18.92 -5.88 4.98
CA LEU A 198 -19.28 -5.41 6.33
C LEU A 198 -20.58 -6.06 6.82
N THR A 199 -21.59 -6.16 5.95
CA THR A 199 -22.86 -6.82 6.28
C THR A 199 -22.66 -8.29 6.62
N SER A 200 -21.82 -9.00 5.86
CA SER A 200 -21.52 -10.40 6.16
C SER A 200 -20.70 -10.55 7.45
N LEU A 201 -19.73 -9.68 7.69
CA LEU A 201 -18.96 -9.64 8.92
C LEU A 201 -19.88 -9.45 10.13
N GLU A 202 -20.77 -8.46 10.11
CA GLU A 202 -21.76 -8.22 11.17
C GLU A 202 -22.65 -9.46 11.38
N LYS A 203 -23.16 -10.07 10.30
CA LYS A 203 -24.04 -11.23 10.38
C LYS A 203 -23.36 -12.49 10.90
N LYS A 204 -22.15 -12.80 10.41
CA LYS A 204 -21.45 -14.06 10.71
C LYS A 204 -20.68 -14.02 12.02
N ILE A 205 -20.10 -12.86 12.37
CA ILE A 205 -19.20 -12.72 13.52
C ILE A 205 -19.93 -12.07 14.71
N GLN A 206 -20.89 -11.17 14.46
CA GLN A 206 -21.57 -10.40 15.49
C GLN A 206 -20.59 -9.75 16.49
N PRO A 207 -19.59 -8.99 16.00
CA PRO A 207 -18.56 -8.48 16.88
C PRO A 207 -19.09 -7.38 17.79
N ASP A 208 -18.45 -7.22 18.94
CA ASP A 208 -18.67 -6.08 19.83
C ASP A 208 -18.02 -4.80 19.30
N LEU A 209 -16.93 -4.94 18.53
CA LEU A 209 -16.16 -3.84 17.94
C LEU A 209 -15.61 -4.22 16.56
N ILE A 210 -15.72 -3.31 15.59
CA ILE A 210 -15.06 -3.44 14.29
C ILE A 210 -13.91 -2.44 14.20
N LEU A 211 -12.72 -2.94 13.85
CA LEU A 211 -11.54 -2.15 13.53
C LEU A 211 -11.25 -2.26 12.03
N ILE A 212 -11.46 -1.19 11.28
CA ILE A 212 -11.06 -1.12 9.87
C ILE A 212 -9.57 -0.79 9.84
N ALA A 213 -8.75 -1.84 9.70
CA ALA A 213 -7.30 -1.76 9.66
C ALA A 213 -6.79 -1.18 8.33
N CYS A 214 -7.46 -1.47 7.22
CA CYS A 214 -6.99 -1.01 5.92
C CYS A 214 -7.26 0.49 5.70
N ASN A 215 -6.23 1.24 5.29
CA ASN A 215 -6.36 2.66 4.92
C ASN A 215 -7.35 2.86 3.76
N THR A 216 -7.26 2.06 2.69
CA THR A 216 -8.18 2.09 1.54
C THR A 216 -9.64 1.90 1.98
N LEU A 217 -9.91 0.89 2.81
CA LEU A 217 -11.28 0.63 3.28
C LEU A 217 -11.75 1.74 4.22
N SER A 218 -10.85 2.30 5.02
CA SER A 218 -11.14 3.38 5.94
C SER A 218 -11.53 4.68 5.22
N THR A 219 -10.93 5.01 4.08
CA THR A 219 -11.32 6.18 3.28
C THR A 219 -12.67 5.98 2.60
N LEU A 220 -13.03 4.74 2.25
CA LEU A 220 -14.33 4.40 1.67
C LEU A 220 -15.45 4.32 2.72
N TYR A 221 -15.14 3.89 3.94
CA TYR A 221 -16.10 3.58 5.00
C TYR A 221 -17.18 4.66 5.22
N PRO A 222 -16.86 5.97 5.34
CA PRO A 222 -17.89 6.98 5.59
C PRO A 222 -18.98 7.07 4.50
N SER A 223 -18.68 6.58 3.29
CA SER A 223 -19.60 6.60 2.15
C SER A 223 -20.43 5.32 2.00
N THR A 224 -20.22 4.30 2.82
CA THR A 224 -20.96 3.01 2.74
C THR A 224 -22.37 3.13 3.29
N GLN A 225 -23.28 2.26 2.86
CA GLN A 225 -24.61 2.16 3.47
C GLN A 225 -24.54 1.61 4.89
N PHE A 226 -23.59 0.71 5.15
CA PHE A 226 -23.32 0.15 6.46
C PHE A 226 -23.02 1.25 7.48
N ALA A 227 -22.12 2.18 7.16
CA ALA A 227 -21.74 3.27 8.08
C ALA A 227 -22.94 4.13 8.54
N ARG A 228 -23.96 4.29 7.69
CA ARG A 228 -25.17 5.06 8.00
C ARG A 228 -26.10 4.36 9.00
N LYS A 229 -25.99 3.03 9.11
CA LYS A 229 -26.89 2.17 9.91
C LYS A 229 -26.18 1.42 11.04
N ALA A 230 -24.85 1.47 11.08
CA ALA A 230 -24.01 0.69 11.98
C ALA A 230 -24.40 0.91 13.45
N ARG A 231 -24.77 -0.19 14.11
CA ARG A 231 -25.06 -0.20 15.55
C ARG A 231 -23.80 -0.51 16.34
N ILE A 232 -22.98 -1.42 15.84
CA ILE A 232 -21.68 -1.78 16.38
C ILE A 232 -20.73 -0.57 16.24
N PRO A 233 -19.94 -0.23 17.28
CA PRO A 233 -18.89 0.78 17.13
C PRO A 233 -17.87 0.33 16.09
N VAL A 234 -17.54 1.25 15.17
CA VAL A 234 -16.55 1.04 14.11
C VAL A 234 -15.46 2.09 14.24
N LEU A 235 -14.22 1.64 14.45
CA LEU A 235 -13.03 2.48 14.47
C LEU A 235 -12.24 2.25 13.18
N ASN A 236 -11.56 3.28 12.70
CA ASN A 236 -10.78 3.22 11.46
C ASN A 236 -9.46 3.97 11.60
N ILE A 237 -8.51 3.63 10.74
CA ILE A 237 -7.10 3.98 10.89
C ILE A 237 -6.75 5.40 10.46
N VAL A 238 -7.62 6.06 9.69
CA VAL A 238 -7.27 7.30 8.98
C VAL A 238 -7.09 8.46 9.96
N LYS A 239 -8.10 8.75 10.79
CA LYS A 239 -8.01 9.86 11.75
C LYS A 239 -6.85 9.72 12.74
N PRO A 240 -6.69 8.61 13.49
CA PRO A 240 -5.58 8.49 14.44
C PRO A 240 -4.22 8.53 13.74
N GLY A 241 -4.13 8.01 12.51
CA GLY A 241 -2.91 8.12 11.71
C GLY A 241 -2.58 9.54 11.27
N VAL A 242 -3.59 10.34 10.89
CA VAL A 242 -3.41 11.77 10.59
C VAL A 242 -3.06 12.55 11.86
N ASP A 243 -3.66 12.24 13.01
CA ASP A 243 -3.34 12.89 14.29
C ASP A 243 -1.87 12.66 14.68
N LEU A 244 -1.33 11.45 14.44
CA LEU A 244 0.10 11.17 14.64
C LEU A 244 0.99 11.98 13.69
N LEU A 245 0.65 11.99 12.39
CA LEU A 245 1.42 12.74 11.40
C LEU A 245 1.39 14.25 11.68
N ARG A 246 0.23 14.79 12.07
CA ARG A 246 0.04 16.17 12.52
C ARG A 246 1.01 16.51 13.65
N LYS A 247 0.98 15.72 14.74
CA LYS A 247 1.89 15.89 15.88
C LYS A 247 3.35 15.87 15.42
N LYS A 248 3.71 14.99 14.48
CA LYS A 248 5.08 14.90 13.98
C LYS A 248 5.51 16.07 13.11
N LEU A 249 4.61 16.62 12.32
CA LEU A 249 4.85 17.87 11.58
C LEU A 249 4.95 19.11 12.50
N GLU A 250 4.33 19.09 13.68
CA GLU A 250 4.47 20.14 14.70
C GLU A 250 5.81 20.04 15.42
N GLU A 251 6.23 18.82 15.79
CA GLU A 251 7.54 18.56 16.40
C GLU A 251 8.70 18.87 15.44
N GLU A 252 8.48 18.71 14.12
CA GLU A 252 9.48 18.91 13.07
C GLU A 252 9.05 20.02 12.10
N PRO A 253 9.12 21.31 12.50
CA PRO A 253 8.52 22.42 11.74
C PRO A 253 9.20 22.67 10.38
N LEU A 254 10.45 22.27 10.22
CA LEU A 254 11.21 22.37 8.97
C LEU A 254 10.99 21.19 8.02
N SER A 255 10.29 20.15 8.48
CA SER A 255 10.10 18.94 7.70
C SER A 255 8.97 19.05 6.67
N VAL A 256 9.09 18.23 5.63
CA VAL A 256 8.01 17.92 4.69
C VAL A 256 7.64 16.45 4.85
N ALA A 257 6.34 16.14 4.94
CA ALA A 257 5.88 14.76 4.98
C ALA A 257 5.63 14.19 3.58
N ILE A 258 5.97 12.93 3.37
CA ILE A 258 5.54 12.13 2.22
C ILE A 258 4.58 11.06 2.72
N ILE A 259 3.34 11.13 2.26
CA ILE A 259 2.27 10.20 2.61
C ILE A 259 2.24 9.12 1.52
N PHE A 260 2.81 7.95 1.83
CA PHE A 260 2.80 6.80 0.92
C PHE A 260 1.54 5.96 1.19
N ALA A 261 0.76 5.71 0.15
CA ALA A 261 -0.41 4.83 0.26
C ALA A 261 -0.79 4.19 -1.09
N THR A 262 -1.83 3.36 -1.07
CA THR A 262 -2.40 2.77 -2.29
C THR A 262 -3.00 3.85 -3.21
N PRO A 263 -3.12 3.58 -4.52
CA PRO A 263 -3.76 4.51 -5.45
C PRO A 263 -5.16 4.96 -5.01
N ILE A 264 -6.00 4.07 -4.49
CA ILE A 264 -7.33 4.43 -3.99
C ILE A 264 -7.22 5.40 -2.81
N THR A 265 -6.39 5.08 -1.81
CA THR A 265 -6.22 5.93 -0.61
C THR A 265 -5.81 7.35 -0.99
N ILE A 266 -4.86 7.47 -1.93
CA ILE A 266 -4.39 8.77 -2.43
C ILE A 266 -5.50 9.48 -3.22
N SER A 267 -6.26 8.76 -4.04
CA SER A 267 -7.34 9.34 -4.84
C SER A 267 -8.54 9.82 -4.03
N GLU A 268 -8.83 9.19 -2.88
CA GLU A 268 -9.87 9.65 -1.96
C GLU A 268 -9.45 10.92 -1.18
N ASP A 269 -8.19 11.33 -1.30
CA ASP A 269 -7.60 12.58 -0.78
C ASP A 269 -7.81 12.85 0.72
N THR A 270 -8.27 11.85 1.48
CA THR A 270 -8.80 12.05 2.83
C THR A 270 -7.71 12.53 3.80
N HIS A 271 -6.51 11.94 3.76
CA HIS A 271 -5.40 12.34 4.62
C HIS A 271 -4.96 13.79 4.36
N ARG A 272 -4.86 14.19 3.09
CA ARG A 272 -4.53 15.57 2.70
C ARG A 272 -5.60 16.53 3.17
N GLN A 273 -6.87 16.24 2.93
CA GLN A 273 -7.98 17.10 3.35
C GLN A 273 -8.03 17.29 4.87
N LEU A 274 -7.75 16.24 5.64
CA LEU A 274 -7.68 16.35 7.10
C LEU A 274 -6.50 17.24 7.53
N LEU A 275 -5.30 17.06 6.98
CA LEU A 275 -4.15 17.92 7.31
C LEU A 275 -4.39 19.40 6.95
N LEU A 276 -5.04 19.68 5.81
CA LEU A 276 -5.41 21.05 5.44
C LEU A 276 -6.40 21.66 6.44
N LYS A 277 -7.37 20.87 6.93
CA LYS A 277 -8.32 21.32 7.97
C LYS A 277 -7.66 21.59 9.32
N GLU A 278 -6.58 20.87 9.63
CA GLU A 278 -5.73 21.12 10.80
C GLU A 278 -4.80 22.34 10.62
N GLY A 279 -4.91 23.08 9.50
CA GLY A 279 -4.18 24.33 9.27
C GLY A 279 -2.81 24.18 8.60
N PHE A 280 -2.43 22.97 8.18
CA PHE A 280 -1.17 22.78 7.45
C PHE A 280 -1.28 23.31 6.03
N THR A 281 -0.25 24.01 5.57
CA THR A 281 -0.14 24.46 4.19
C THR A 281 0.23 23.30 3.27
N ALA A 282 -0.27 23.30 2.04
CA ALA A 282 -0.09 22.21 1.07
C ALA A 282 1.37 21.91 0.68
N ASN A 283 2.33 22.79 1.01
CA ASN A 283 3.75 22.59 0.80
C ASN A 283 4.44 21.80 1.95
N ARG A 284 3.75 21.58 3.08
CA ARG A 284 4.27 20.80 4.22
C ARG A 284 4.14 19.30 4.03
N PHE A 285 3.43 18.85 3.00
CA PHE A 285 3.27 17.43 2.71
C PHE A 285 2.96 17.16 1.24
N ILE A 286 3.34 15.98 0.76
CA ILE A 286 2.96 15.45 -0.55
C ILE A 286 2.37 14.04 -0.39
N THR A 287 1.53 13.66 -1.34
CA THR A 287 0.93 12.32 -1.42
C THR A 287 1.60 11.52 -2.54
N GLN A 288 1.99 10.28 -2.26
CA GLN A 288 2.61 9.35 -3.21
C GLN A 288 1.81 8.06 -3.27
N ALA A 289 1.27 7.77 -4.44
CA ALA A 289 0.65 6.47 -4.72
C ALA A 289 1.75 5.42 -4.97
N CYS A 290 1.60 4.26 -4.36
CA CYS A 290 2.49 3.12 -4.54
C CYS A 290 1.67 1.94 -5.07
N PRO A 291 1.30 1.94 -6.37
CA PRO A 291 0.56 0.84 -6.98
C PRO A 291 1.29 -0.50 -6.76
N GLU A 292 0.51 -1.52 -6.40
CA GLU A 292 0.93 -2.93 -6.29
C GLU A 292 1.98 -3.25 -5.22
N LEU A 293 2.54 -2.25 -4.53
CA LEU A 293 3.57 -2.46 -3.52
C LEU A 293 3.10 -3.44 -2.43
N GLU A 294 1.83 -3.40 -2.06
CA GLU A 294 1.24 -4.36 -1.11
C GLU A 294 1.38 -5.81 -1.55
N ILE A 295 1.28 -6.10 -2.85
CA ILE A 295 1.36 -7.45 -3.41
C ILE A 295 2.80 -7.98 -3.29
N PHE A 296 3.78 -7.15 -3.63
CA PHE A 296 5.19 -7.50 -3.54
C PHE A 296 5.63 -7.71 -2.09
N ILE A 297 5.16 -6.86 -1.18
CA ILE A 297 5.40 -7.02 0.26
C ILE A 297 4.80 -8.34 0.77
N GLU A 298 3.56 -8.69 0.39
CA GLU A 298 2.98 -9.97 0.83
C GLU A 298 3.79 -11.18 0.34
N LYS A 299 4.31 -11.11 -0.88
CA LYS A 299 5.12 -12.18 -1.49
C LYS A 299 6.47 -12.34 -0.80
N ASP A 300 7.16 -11.23 -0.57
CA ASP A 300 8.48 -11.17 0.05
C ASP A 300 8.76 -9.79 0.65
N PRO A 301 8.51 -9.58 1.96
CA PRO A 301 8.70 -8.29 2.62
C PRO A 301 10.14 -7.77 2.61
N GLU A 302 11.12 -8.66 2.46
CA GLU A 302 12.55 -8.36 2.47
C GLU A 302 13.18 -8.50 1.06
N GLY A 303 12.36 -8.85 0.06
CA GLY A 303 12.81 -9.18 -1.29
C GLY A 303 13.30 -7.98 -2.11
N GLU A 304 14.16 -8.26 -3.10
CA GLU A 304 14.76 -7.22 -3.95
C GLU A 304 13.71 -6.52 -4.83
N GLU A 305 12.68 -7.22 -5.33
CA GLU A 305 11.57 -6.60 -6.08
C GLU A 305 10.84 -5.54 -5.24
N THR A 306 10.58 -5.86 -3.96
CA THR A 306 9.99 -4.94 -2.99
C THR A 306 10.92 -3.74 -2.74
N ALA A 307 12.22 -3.99 -2.57
CA ALA A 307 13.21 -2.93 -2.37
C ALA A 307 13.29 -1.96 -3.56
N LEU A 308 13.26 -2.49 -4.79
CA LEU A 308 13.27 -1.69 -6.02
C LEU A 308 12.04 -0.80 -6.13
N LEU A 309 10.84 -1.32 -5.84
CA LEU A 309 9.61 -0.53 -5.86
C LEU A 309 9.60 0.57 -4.79
N ILE A 310 10.00 0.25 -3.55
CA ILE A 310 10.13 1.24 -2.48
C ILE A 310 11.09 2.36 -2.88
N SER A 311 12.25 2.00 -3.42
CA SER A 311 13.23 2.97 -3.90
C SER A 311 12.67 3.85 -5.01
N ALA A 312 11.96 3.28 -5.98
CA ALA A 312 11.35 4.01 -7.09
C ALA A 312 10.27 5.00 -6.61
N PHE A 313 9.36 4.60 -5.71
CA PHE A 313 8.32 5.49 -5.19
C PHE A 313 8.88 6.61 -4.30
N LEU A 314 9.89 6.32 -3.49
CA LEU A 314 10.57 7.36 -2.72
C LEU A 314 11.25 8.37 -3.65
N THR A 315 11.98 7.87 -4.65
CA THR A 315 12.66 8.66 -5.69
C THR A 315 11.68 9.57 -6.45
N GLU A 316 10.52 9.05 -6.84
CA GLU A 316 9.46 9.82 -7.50
C GLU A 316 8.88 10.92 -6.59
N ALA A 317 8.65 10.60 -5.32
CA ALA A 317 8.15 11.57 -4.35
C ALA A 317 9.17 12.70 -4.10
N LEU A 318 10.44 12.36 -3.90
CA LEU A 318 11.52 13.32 -3.67
C LEU A 318 11.75 14.25 -4.87
N ALA A 319 11.51 13.79 -6.10
CA ALA A 319 11.60 14.63 -7.29
C ALA A 319 10.60 15.81 -7.30
N ARG A 320 9.54 15.75 -6.48
CA ARG A 320 8.55 16.82 -6.30
C ARG A 320 8.90 17.78 -5.16
N ILE A 321 9.99 17.53 -4.44
CA ILE A 321 10.48 18.38 -3.36
C ILE A 321 11.70 19.18 -3.89
N PRO A 322 11.71 20.52 -3.76
CA PRO A 322 12.84 21.33 -4.17
C PRO A 322 14.14 20.96 -3.44
N GLU A 323 15.27 21.04 -4.14
CA GLU A 323 16.60 20.94 -3.53
C GLU A 323 17.04 22.29 -2.94
N PRO A 324 17.84 22.31 -1.86
CA PRO A 324 18.24 21.16 -1.05
C PRO A 324 17.05 20.56 -0.30
N TRP A 325 16.98 19.22 -0.20
CA TRP A 325 15.84 18.57 0.46
C TRP A 325 15.78 18.95 1.94
N PRO A 326 14.60 19.34 2.47
CA PRO A 326 14.39 19.45 3.90
C PRO A 326 14.42 18.06 4.56
N PRO A 327 14.44 17.98 5.90
CA PRO A 327 14.11 16.74 6.59
C PRO A 327 12.76 16.20 6.12
N VAL A 328 12.67 14.89 5.92
CA VAL A 328 11.46 14.26 5.39
C VAL A 328 10.85 13.29 6.38
N ILE A 329 9.54 13.40 6.60
CA ILE A 329 8.77 12.41 7.34
C ILE A 329 8.17 11.43 6.33
N LEU A 330 8.62 10.17 6.33
CA LEU A 330 8.05 9.09 5.54
C LEU A 330 6.87 8.49 6.32
N SER A 331 5.65 8.80 5.90
CA SER A 331 4.42 8.31 6.53
C SER A 331 3.86 7.12 5.76
N LEU A 332 3.85 5.95 6.41
CA LEU A 332 3.51 4.67 5.79
C LEU A 332 2.02 4.35 5.94
N ASN A 333 1.17 4.96 5.12
CA ASN A 333 -0.29 4.89 5.19
C ASN A 333 -0.89 3.69 4.41
N CYS A 334 -0.24 2.54 4.52
CA CYS A 334 -0.76 1.24 4.13
C CYS A 334 -0.31 0.21 5.19
N THR A 335 -1.19 -0.72 5.56
CA THR A 335 -0.89 -1.71 6.61
C THR A 335 0.26 -2.63 6.23
N HIS A 336 0.50 -2.85 4.94
CA HIS A 336 1.61 -3.64 4.41
C HIS A 336 2.97 -2.97 4.58
N TYR A 337 3.06 -1.64 4.49
CA TYR A 337 4.37 -0.97 4.38
C TYR A 337 5.22 -1.14 5.65
N GLY A 338 4.58 -1.38 6.80
CA GLY A 338 5.26 -1.70 8.06
C GLY A 338 6.01 -3.05 8.06
N TYR A 339 5.69 -3.98 7.15
CA TYR A 339 6.42 -5.23 7.03
C TYR A 339 7.82 -5.05 6.41
N SER A 340 8.04 -3.96 5.68
CA SER A 340 9.26 -3.68 4.93
C SER A 340 10.00 -2.44 5.45
N LEU A 341 9.89 -2.11 6.75
CA LEU A 341 10.52 -0.93 7.35
C LEU A 341 12.01 -0.83 7.05
N ALA A 342 12.76 -1.94 7.15
CA ALA A 342 14.19 -1.97 6.85
C ALA A 342 14.51 -1.56 5.40
N LEU A 343 13.63 -1.88 4.44
CA LEU A 343 13.79 -1.49 3.04
C LEU A 343 13.50 -0.01 2.82
N TRP A 344 12.51 0.56 3.52
CA TRP A 344 12.27 2.01 3.54
C TRP A 344 13.45 2.78 4.11
N GLU A 345 14.01 2.32 5.23
CA GLU A 345 15.22 2.91 5.83
C GLU A 345 16.41 2.84 4.88
N ARG A 346 16.63 1.70 4.24
CA ARG A 346 17.69 1.52 3.24
C ARG A 346 17.52 2.52 2.09
N ALA A 347 16.33 2.61 1.49
CA ALA A 347 16.06 3.52 0.38
C ALA A 347 16.30 4.99 0.77
N ALA A 348 15.91 5.39 1.98
CA ALA A 348 16.13 6.75 2.47
C ALA A 348 17.63 7.06 2.68
N ARG A 349 18.39 6.12 3.25
CA ARG A 349 19.85 6.24 3.45
C ARG A 349 20.61 6.31 2.12
N GLU A 350 20.24 5.51 1.12
CA GLU A 350 20.87 5.51 -0.21
C GLU A 350 20.69 6.84 -0.97
N ASN A 351 19.69 7.63 -0.57
CA ASN A 351 19.42 8.98 -1.07
C ASN A 351 20.07 10.09 -0.22
N ASN A 352 20.84 9.75 0.84
CA ASN A 352 21.43 10.70 1.78
C ASN A 352 20.41 11.68 2.39
N LEU A 353 19.18 11.21 2.60
CA LEU A 353 18.07 12.01 3.13
C LEU A 353 18.17 12.12 4.66
N PRO A 354 17.96 13.30 5.28
CA PRO A 354 17.57 13.37 6.68
C PRO A 354 16.11 12.93 6.78
N PHE A 355 15.82 11.84 7.51
CA PHE A 355 14.49 11.24 7.50
C PHE A 355 14.01 10.75 8.87
N ILE A 356 12.68 10.75 9.02
CA ILE A 356 11.95 10.09 10.09
C ILE A 356 10.92 9.19 9.43
N ILE A 357 10.84 7.92 9.85
CA ILE A 357 9.77 7.03 9.40
C ILE A 357 8.71 6.95 10.49
N ILE A 358 7.45 7.14 10.11
CA ILE A 358 6.31 6.84 10.97
C ILE A 358 5.47 5.73 10.34
N ASN A 359 5.10 4.76 11.16
CA ASN A 359 4.05 3.80 10.85
C ASN A 359 2.78 4.22 11.60
N PRO A 360 1.89 5.03 10.99
CA PRO A 360 0.71 5.55 11.68
C PRO A 360 -0.33 4.50 12.01
N ASN A 361 -0.18 3.28 11.48
CA ASN A 361 -1.21 2.25 11.54
C ASN A 361 -1.49 1.77 12.98
N SER A 362 -0.45 1.68 13.83
CA SER A 362 -0.57 1.27 15.24
C SER A 362 -1.49 2.18 16.06
N SER A 363 -1.63 3.45 15.65
CA SER A 363 -2.50 4.44 16.31
C SER A 363 -3.99 4.03 16.33
N LEU A 364 -4.41 3.11 15.46
CA LEU A 364 -5.76 2.54 15.51
C LEU A 364 -6.03 1.78 16.82
N ILE A 365 -5.04 1.04 17.31
CA ILE A 365 -5.20 0.22 18.52
C ILE A 365 -5.36 1.11 19.76
N ASP A 366 -4.77 2.31 19.76
CA ASP A 366 -4.86 3.28 20.86
C ASP A 366 -6.28 3.84 21.04
N LEU A 367 -7.11 3.84 20.00
CA LEU A 367 -8.51 4.25 20.10
C LEU A 367 -9.36 3.31 20.97
N TRP A 368 -8.92 2.05 21.12
CA TRP A 368 -9.58 1.06 21.95
C TRP A 368 -8.78 0.75 23.22
N LEU A 369 -7.49 0.42 23.09
CA LEU A 369 -6.64 0.01 24.21
C LEU A 369 -5.87 1.20 24.77
N LYS A 370 -6.39 1.84 25.82
CA LYS A 370 -5.66 2.92 26.51
C LYS A 370 -4.42 2.38 27.23
N PRO A 371 -3.22 2.96 27.03
CA PRO A 371 -1.98 2.51 27.68
C PRO A 371 -2.06 2.48 29.21
N ASP A 372 -2.83 3.40 29.80
CA ASP A 372 -2.93 3.58 31.26
C ASP A 372 -4.06 2.77 31.90
N ALA A 373 -4.67 1.83 31.16
CA ALA A 373 -5.73 0.99 31.67
C ALA A 373 -5.18 0.10 32.80
N ARG A 374 -5.73 0.26 34.02
CA ARG A 374 -5.36 -0.58 35.16
C ARG A 374 -5.81 -2.03 34.91
N PRO A 375 -4.97 -3.04 35.19
CA PRO A 375 -5.37 -4.44 35.15
C PRO A 375 -6.64 -4.70 35.96
N ARG A 376 -7.60 -5.39 35.36
CA ARG A 376 -8.86 -5.80 36.02
C ARG A 376 -8.87 -7.28 36.39
N PHE A 377 -8.06 -8.08 35.69
CA PHE A 377 -8.01 -9.53 35.83
C PHE A 377 -6.56 -10.01 35.98
N PRO A 378 -6.32 -11.19 36.58
CA PRO A 378 -4.96 -11.74 36.71
C PRO A 378 -4.34 -12.14 35.35
N ARG A 379 -5.20 -12.47 34.38
CA ARG A 379 -4.85 -12.79 32.99
C ARG A 379 -6.01 -12.46 32.05
N THR A 380 -5.70 -12.24 30.78
CA THR A 380 -6.68 -12.18 29.68
C THR A 380 -6.55 -13.45 28.85
N ALA A 381 -7.63 -14.20 28.68
CA ALA A 381 -7.68 -15.30 27.72
C ALA A 381 -7.92 -14.73 26.31
N ILE A 382 -6.95 -14.86 25.41
CA ILE A 382 -7.05 -14.32 24.05
C ILE A 382 -7.17 -15.49 23.07
N LYS A 383 -8.16 -15.41 22.18
CA LYS A 383 -8.30 -16.29 21.02
C LYS A 383 -8.13 -15.46 19.76
N ALA A 384 -7.48 -16.01 18.76
CA ALA A 384 -7.29 -15.38 17.46
C ALA A 384 -7.72 -16.34 16.34
N ILE A 385 -8.50 -15.85 15.38
CA ILE A 385 -8.81 -16.58 14.15
C ILE A 385 -8.59 -15.67 12.94
N CYS A 386 -8.18 -16.26 11.82
CA CYS A 386 -8.07 -15.61 10.53
C CYS A 386 -9.08 -16.23 9.56
N LEU A 387 -9.90 -15.41 8.90
CA LEU A 387 -10.92 -15.84 7.94
C LEU A 387 -10.61 -15.24 6.58
N SER A 388 -10.70 -16.05 5.51
CA SER A 388 -10.48 -15.58 4.14
C SER A 388 -11.41 -16.25 3.15
N ARG A 389 -12.00 -15.43 2.25
CA ARG A 389 -12.74 -15.89 1.07
C ARG A 389 -11.83 -16.44 -0.01
N VAL A 390 -10.60 -15.93 -0.05
CA VAL A 390 -9.59 -16.25 -1.07
C VAL A 390 -8.54 -17.18 -0.46
N PRO A 391 -8.10 -18.24 -1.16
CA PRO A 391 -7.02 -19.09 -0.66
C PRO A 391 -5.75 -18.27 -0.45
N ILE A 392 -5.08 -18.46 0.68
CA ILE A 392 -3.80 -17.84 0.97
C ILE A 392 -2.70 -18.86 0.66
N GLU A 393 -1.83 -18.52 -0.30
CA GLU A 393 -0.70 -19.36 -0.70
C GLU A 393 0.23 -19.66 0.50
N GLU A 394 0.73 -20.90 0.59
CA GLU A 394 1.59 -21.32 1.71
C GLU A 394 2.83 -20.45 1.88
N LYS A 395 3.52 -20.11 0.78
CA LYS A 395 4.71 -19.25 0.84
C LYS A 395 4.38 -17.89 1.46
N ARG A 396 3.25 -17.30 1.08
CA ARG A 396 2.76 -16.02 1.60
C ARG A 396 2.43 -16.11 3.09
N LYS A 397 1.73 -17.17 3.50
CA LYS A 397 1.44 -17.43 4.92
C LYS A 397 2.73 -17.51 5.74
N GLN A 398 3.71 -18.27 5.27
CA GLN A 398 4.98 -18.46 5.99
C GLN A 398 5.79 -17.17 6.10
N ALA A 399 5.87 -16.39 5.01
CA ALA A 399 6.58 -15.11 4.99
C ALA A 399 6.00 -14.15 6.04
N LEU A 400 4.68 -13.94 6.02
CA LEU A 400 4.01 -13.05 6.97
C LEU A 400 4.01 -13.61 8.39
N ALA A 401 3.81 -14.93 8.58
CA ALA A 401 3.85 -15.56 9.89
C ALA A 401 5.22 -15.38 10.57
N SER A 402 6.32 -15.45 9.81
CA SER A 402 7.67 -15.18 10.33
C SER A 402 7.78 -13.78 10.94
N PHE A 403 7.23 -12.77 10.26
CA PHE A 403 7.16 -11.40 10.80
C PHE A 403 6.25 -11.33 12.03
N LEU A 404 5.04 -11.89 11.94
CA LEU A 404 4.03 -11.82 13.00
C LEU A 404 4.47 -12.51 14.29
N ARG A 405 5.24 -13.60 14.22
CA ARG A 405 5.77 -14.30 15.41
C ARG A 405 6.62 -13.39 16.31
N LYS A 406 7.29 -12.38 15.73
CA LYS A 406 8.08 -11.39 16.49
C LYS A 406 7.19 -10.50 17.37
N ILE A 407 5.89 -10.41 17.09
CA ILE A 407 4.92 -9.56 17.79
C ILE A 407 3.94 -10.41 18.61
N SER A 408 3.36 -11.45 18.00
CA SER A 408 2.41 -12.38 18.63
C SER A 408 2.46 -13.75 17.95
N HIS A 409 2.91 -14.77 18.70
CA HIS A 409 2.82 -16.16 18.27
C HIS A 409 1.38 -16.59 17.98
N LEU A 410 0.43 -16.15 18.81
CA LEU A 410 -1.00 -16.48 18.66
C LEU A 410 -1.55 -16.05 17.29
N VAL A 411 -1.24 -14.83 16.84
CA VAL A 411 -1.73 -14.33 15.55
C VAL A 411 -1.00 -14.96 14.37
N ALA A 412 0.29 -15.25 14.50
CA ALA A 412 1.01 -16.01 13.49
C ALA A 412 0.39 -17.41 13.29
N GLU A 413 0.07 -18.12 14.37
CA GLU A 413 -0.61 -19.42 14.30
C GLU A 413 -2.02 -19.30 13.73
N ALA A 414 -2.76 -18.23 14.05
CA ALA A 414 -4.06 -17.96 13.45
C ALA A 414 -4.00 -17.78 11.93
N LEU A 415 -2.94 -17.15 11.39
CA LEU A 415 -2.71 -17.03 9.96
C LEU A 415 -2.36 -18.39 9.33
N LEU A 416 -1.46 -19.16 9.93
CA LEU A 416 -1.05 -20.47 9.39
C LEU A 416 -2.24 -21.44 9.29
N ASN A 417 -3.11 -21.38 10.31
CA ASN A 417 -4.33 -22.17 10.45
C ASN A 417 -5.59 -21.39 10.06
N TYR A 418 -5.48 -20.43 9.13
CA TYR A 418 -6.64 -19.64 8.70
C TYR A 418 -7.78 -20.53 8.18
N LYS A 419 -9.02 -20.06 8.35
CA LYS A 419 -10.20 -20.73 7.80
C LYS A 419 -10.50 -20.16 6.43
N PHE A 420 -10.44 -21.02 5.43
CA PHE A 420 -10.90 -20.74 4.08
C PHE A 420 -12.42 -20.95 4.00
N ASP A 421 -13.15 -19.91 3.61
CA ASP A 421 -14.61 -19.94 3.42
C ASP A 421 -14.97 -19.24 2.10
N PRO A 422 -15.16 -19.99 0.99
CA PRO A 422 -15.60 -19.40 -0.29
C PRO A 422 -16.92 -18.65 -0.21
N GLY A 423 -17.73 -18.87 0.83
CA GLY A 423 -18.99 -18.20 1.09
C GLY A 423 -18.88 -17.10 2.15
N LEU A 424 -17.67 -16.61 2.47
CA LEU A 424 -17.44 -15.67 3.58
C LEU A 424 -18.28 -14.40 3.48
N PHE A 425 -18.55 -13.88 2.27
CA PHE A 425 -19.41 -12.73 2.01
C PHE A 425 -19.88 -12.69 0.55
#